data_AF-A0A846BN90-F1
#
_entry.id   AF-A0A846BN90-F1
#
_cell.length_a   1.000
_cell.length_b   1.000
_cell.length_c   1.000
_cell.angle_alpha   90.00
_cell.angle_beta   90.00
_cell.angle_gamma   90.00
#
_symmetry.space_group_name_H-M   'P 1'
#
loop_
_entity.id
_entity.type
_entity.pdbx_description
1 polymer ?
#
loop_
_entity_poly.entity_id
_entity_poly.type
_entity_poly.pdbx_seq_one_letter_code
_entity_poly.pdbx_strand_id
1 'polypeptide(L)'
;MHWIFSGSLRVEQVKVAIANLPTGLQGTKIVQLSDLHYDGWRLSERMLAQAIEATNQAEPDVIVLTGDYVTDDPAPINQLVQRLKYLQSRTGIYAILGNHDLYYHYSKARVIDALTSIGINVLWNEVAYPLGKGLPFVG
;
A
#
# COMPACT_ATOMS: atom_id res chain seq x y z
N MET A 1 9.94 -13.41 26.30
CA MET A 1 10.16 -12.41 25.22
C MET A 1 10.57 -13.16 23.97
N HIS A 2 9.70 -13.23 22.97
CA HIS A 2 10.10 -13.75 21.66
C HIS A 2 10.36 -12.57 20.74
N TRP A 3 11.63 -12.33 20.47
CA TRP A 3 12.05 -11.41 19.42
C TRP A 3 11.76 -12.10 18.09
N ILE A 4 10.62 -11.80 17.50
CA ILE A 4 10.41 -12.11 16.10
C ILE A 4 11.26 -11.10 15.34
N PHE A 5 12.47 -11.52 15.01
CA PHE A 5 13.36 -10.79 14.12
C PHE A 5 12.62 -10.56 12.81
N SER A 6 12.44 -9.30 12.41
CA SER A 6 12.19 -8.98 11.02
C SER A 6 13.37 -9.54 10.22
N GLY A 7 13.10 -10.53 9.37
CA GLY A 7 14.10 -11.07 8.44
C GLY A 7 14.49 -10.00 7.40
N SER A 8 15.59 -10.21 6.68
CA SER A 8 15.88 -9.35 5.53
C SER A 8 14.76 -9.43 4.50
N LEU A 9 14.57 -8.36 3.73
CA LEU A 9 13.67 -8.36 2.57
C LEU A 9 14.02 -9.54 1.67
N ARG A 10 13.04 -10.38 1.37
CA ARG A 10 13.15 -11.48 0.42
C ARG A 10 12.30 -11.17 -0.80
N VAL A 11 12.86 -11.44 -1.96
CA VAL A 11 12.15 -11.34 -3.23
C VAL A 11 11.87 -12.76 -3.72
N GLU A 12 10.59 -13.05 -3.94
CA GLU A 12 10.14 -14.28 -4.57
C GLU A 12 9.46 -13.92 -5.90
N GLN A 13 9.81 -14.65 -6.96
CA GLN A 13 9.22 -14.44 -8.28
C GLN A 13 8.38 -15.66 -8.64
N VAL A 14 7.06 -15.46 -8.70
CA VAL A 14 6.10 -16.49 -9.08
C VAL A 14 5.43 -16.08 -10.37
N LYS A 15 5.45 -16.96 -11.38
CA LYS A 15 4.70 -16.77 -12.62
C LYS A 15 3.40 -17.55 -12.53
N VAL A 16 2.29 -16.83 -12.56
CA VAL A 16 0.93 -17.41 -12.55
C VAL A 16 0.28 -17.16 -13.90
N ALA A 17 -0.22 -18.21 -14.55
CA ALA A 17 -0.95 -18.08 -15.80
C ALA A 17 -2.40 -17.65 -15.53
N ILE A 18 -2.83 -16.55 -16.13
CA ILE A 18 -4.21 -16.07 -16.04
C ILE A 18 -4.93 -16.41 -17.34
N ALA A 19 -5.85 -17.37 -17.29
CA ALA A 19 -6.68 -17.72 -18.43
C ALA A 19 -7.55 -16.51 -18.83
N ASN A 20 -7.63 -16.24 -20.14
CA ASN A 20 -8.44 -15.16 -20.70
C ASN A 20 -8.11 -13.76 -20.15
N LEU A 21 -6.84 -13.49 -19.79
CA LEU A 21 -6.41 -12.14 -19.43
C LEU A 21 -6.72 -11.16 -20.57
N PRO A 22 -7.55 -10.12 -20.35
CA PRO A 22 -7.89 -9.15 -21.37
C PRO A 22 -6.62 -8.54 -22.00
N THR A 23 -6.61 -8.37 -23.32
CA THR A 23 -5.44 -7.84 -24.05
C THR A 23 -4.99 -6.47 -23.52
N GLY A 24 -5.94 -5.64 -23.08
CA GLY A 24 -5.64 -4.34 -22.49
C GLY A 24 -4.94 -4.38 -21.12
N LEU A 25 -4.88 -5.54 -20.47
CA LEU A 25 -4.15 -5.73 -19.20
C LEU A 25 -2.79 -6.43 -19.39
N GLN A 26 -2.44 -6.80 -20.63
CA GLN A 26 -1.14 -7.41 -20.89
C GLN A 26 -0.02 -6.39 -20.68
N GLY A 27 0.94 -6.75 -19.83
CA GLY A 27 2.06 -5.87 -19.48
C GLY A 27 1.72 -4.81 -18.43
N THR A 28 0.49 -4.74 -17.94
CA THR A 28 0.12 -3.89 -16.81
C THR A 28 0.91 -4.27 -15.57
N LYS A 29 1.53 -3.28 -14.93
CA LYS A 29 2.26 -3.44 -13.68
C LYS A 29 1.49 -2.82 -12.53
N ILE A 30 1.00 -3.66 -11.63
CA ILE A 30 0.40 -3.26 -10.36
C ILE A 30 1.40 -3.60 -9.26
N VAL A 31 1.75 -2.62 -8.44
CA VAL A 31 2.48 -2.90 -7.19
C VAL A 31 1.50 -2.80 -6.04
N GLN A 32 1.48 -3.84 -5.21
CA GLN A 32 0.70 -3.89 -3.98
C GLN A 32 1.62 -3.80 -2.76
N LEU A 33 1.28 -2.93 -1.83
CA LEU A 33 1.88 -2.89 -0.49
C LEU A 33 0.77 -3.06 0.56
N SER A 34 1.03 -3.86 1.59
CA SER A 34 0.05 -4.21 2.63
C SER A 34 0.77 -4.45 3.95
N ASP A 35 0.02 -4.43 5.06
CA ASP A 35 0.45 -4.94 6.37
C ASP A 35 1.77 -4.35 6.83
N LEU A 36 1.96 -3.04 6.59
CA LEU A 36 3.17 -2.33 6.97
C LEU A 36 3.33 -2.31 8.50
N HIS A 37 2.21 -2.29 9.24
CA HIS A 37 2.16 -2.27 10.69
C HIS A 37 3.19 -1.30 11.30
N TYR A 38 3.19 -0.08 10.78
CA TYR A 38 4.14 0.94 11.19
C TYR A 38 3.79 1.44 12.60
N ASP A 39 4.68 1.15 13.54
CA ASP A 39 4.64 1.60 14.93
C ASP A 39 5.91 2.36 15.35
N GLY A 40 6.83 2.55 14.40
CA GLY A 40 8.14 3.18 14.61
C GLY A 40 9.20 2.27 15.27
N TRP A 41 8.86 1.02 15.60
CA TRP A 41 9.76 0.11 16.34
C TRP A 41 9.97 -1.22 15.63
N ARG A 42 8.91 -1.87 15.15
CA ARG A 42 8.94 -3.24 14.59
C ARG A 42 9.34 -3.24 13.12
N LEU A 43 8.82 -2.28 12.34
CA LEU A 43 9.24 -2.09 10.96
C LEU A 43 10.54 -1.30 10.89
N SER A 44 11.55 -1.86 10.25
CA SER A 44 12.83 -1.18 10.03
C SER A 44 12.68 -0.06 9.01
N GLU A 45 13.10 1.16 9.37
CA GLU A 45 13.16 2.31 8.45
C GLU A 45 13.94 2.01 7.17
N ARG A 46 15.03 1.25 7.30
CA ARG A 46 15.84 0.82 6.16
C ARG A 46 15.04 -0.10 5.24
N MET A 47 14.30 -1.05 5.81
CA MET A 47 13.49 -1.99 5.03
C MET A 47 12.35 -1.27 4.31
N LEU A 48 11.67 -0.33 4.99
CA LEU A 48 10.64 0.49 4.36
C LEU A 48 11.21 1.32 3.20
N ALA A 49 12.37 1.95 3.39
CA ALA A 49 13.04 2.69 2.32
C ALA A 49 13.40 1.78 1.12
N GLN A 50 13.91 0.58 1.38
CA GLN A 50 14.21 -0.41 0.33
C GLN A 50 12.94 -0.88 -0.40
N ALA A 51 11.82 -1.06 0.32
CA ALA A 51 10.55 -1.44 -0.29
C ALA A 51 9.99 -0.33 -1.20
N ILE A 52 10.11 0.93 -0.78
CA ILE A 52 9.74 2.09 -1.60
C ILE A 52 10.62 2.19 -2.85
N GLU A 53 11.94 2.03 -2.70
CA GLU A 53 12.88 2.02 -3.82
C GLU A 53 12.55 0.90 -4.82
N ALA A 54 12.36 -0.33 -4.33
CA ALA A 54 11.99 -1.47 -5.16
C ALA A 54 10.64 -1.27 -5.88
N THR A 55 9.67 -0.65 -5.19
CA THR A 55 8.38 -0.28 -5.77
C THR A 55 8.56 0.67 -6.94
N ASN A 56 9.35 1.74 -6.76
CA ASN A 56 9.58 2.73 -7.80
C ASN A 56 10.39 2.15 -8.98
N GLN A 57 11.38 1.28 -8.72
CA GLN A 57 12.16 0.59 -9.74
C GLN A 57 11.32 -0.37 -10.61
N ALA A 58 10.18 -0.85 -10.11
CA ALA A 58 9.26 -1.64 -10.90
C ALA A 58 8.55 -0.82 -11.99
N GLU A 59 8.56 0.52 -11.88
CA GLU A 59 7.83 1.46 -12.74
C GLU A 59 6.33 1.11 -12.84
N PRO A 60 5.59 1.13 -11.72
CA PRO A 60 4.21 0.68 -11.69
C PRO A 60 3.30 1.61 -12.50
N ASP A 61 2.34 1.00 -13.22
CA ASP A 61 1.24 1.76 -13.79
C ASP A 61 0.35 2.32 -12.68
N VAL A 62 0.11 1.52 -11.63
CA VAL A 62 -0.68 1.89 -10.46
C VAL A 62 -0.10 1.22 -9.20
N ILE A 63 -0.16 1.93 -8.07
CA ILE A 63 0.13 1.35 -6.76
C ILE A 63 -1.17 1.19 -6.00
N VAL A 64 -1.35 0.02 -5.37
CA VAL A 64 -2.44 -0.25 -4.44
C VAL A 64 -1.89 -0.50 -3.04
N LEU A 65 -2.45 0.19 -2.07
CA LEU A 65 -2.16 0.06 -0.66
C LEU A 65 -3.36 -0.64 0.01
N THR A 66 -3.15 -1.84 0.54
CA THR A 66 -4.28 -2.74 0.91
C THR A 66 -4.53 -2.85 2.41
N GLY A 67 -4.17 -1.82 3.17
CA GLY A 67 -4.51 -1.71 4.59
C GLY A 67 -3.41 -2.16 5.55
N ASP A 68 -3.75 -2.06 6.83
CA ASP A 68 -2.90 -2.36 8.00
C ASP A 68 -1.60 -1.54 7.99
N TYR A 69 -1.77 -0.22 7.85
CA TYR A 69 -0.68 0.75 7.84
C TYR A 69 -0.06 0.93 9.22
N VAL A 70 -0.89 0.87 10.26
CA VAL A 70 -0.49 1.00 11.67
C VAL A 70 -0.73 -0.32 12.40
N THR A 71 -0.15 -0.48 13.59
CA THR A 71 -0.44 -1.65 14.44
C THR A 71 -1.71 -1.41 15.27
N ASP A 72 -1.68 -0.63 16.33
CA ASP A 72 -2.88 -0.41 17.16
C ASP A 72 -3.17 1.08 17.30
N ASP A 73 -2.17 1.85 17.74
CA ASP A 73 -2.22 3.31 17.78
C ASP A 73 -2.09 3.89 16.36
N PRO A 74 -3.03 4.74 15.91
CA PRO A 74 -2.93 5.41 14.62
C PRO A 74 -1.96 6.58 14.60
N ALA A 75 -1.39 7.02 15.73
CA ALA A 75 -0.46 8.16 15.76
C ALA A 75 0.75 8.05 14.82
N PRO A 76 1.40 6.88 14.66
CA PRO A 76 2.54 6.68 13.78
C PRO A 76 2.26 6.90 12.29
N ILE A 77 0.98 6.93 11.85
CA ILE A 77 0.63 7.16 10.44
C ILE A 77 1.25 8.45 9.89
N ASN A 78 1.35 9.49 10.73
CA ASN A 78 1.92 10.78 10.35
C ASN A 78 3.41 10.68 9.98
N GLN A 79 4.12 9.72 10.56
CA GLN A 79 5.52 9.45 10.20
C GLN A 79 5.59 8.56 8.96
N LEU A 80 4.74 7.53 8.89
CA LEU A 80 4.68 6.62 7.74
C LEU A 80 4.43 7.38 6.43
N VAL A 81 3.48 8.33 6.42
CA VAL A 81 3.18 9.10 5.19
C VAL A 81 4.34 10.00 4.74
N GLN A 82 5.27 10.38 5.65
CA GLN A 82 6.50 11.07 5.24
C GLN A 82 7.45 10.19 4.44
N ARG A 83 7.26 8.87 4.47
CA ARG A 83 7.97 7.89 3.63
C ARG A 83 7.14 7.57 2.39
N LEU A 84 5.84 7.29 2.56
CA LEU A 84 4.96 6.92 1.45
C LEU A 84 4.83 8.01 0.39
N LYS A 85 5.03 9.30 0.72
CA LYS A 85 5.05 10.40 -0.26
C LYS A 85 6.08 10.26 -1.38
N TYR A 86 7.08 9.38 -1.23
CA TYR A 86 8.09 9.10 -2.26
C TYR A 86 7.69 7.98 -3.21
N LEU A 87 6.54 7.33 -3.02
CA LEU A 87 6.01 6.36 -3.97
C LEU A 87 5.63 7.06 -5.29
N GLN A 88 5.95 6.41 -6.40
CA GLN A 88 5.71 6.93 -7.74
C GLN A 88 4.97 5.90 -8.57
N SER A 89 3.92 6.34 -9.26
CA SER A 89 3.13 5.53 -10.19
C SER A 89 2.67 6.39 -11.36
N ARG A 90 2.32 5.75 -12.48
CA ARG A 90 1.86 6.47 -13.68
C ARG A 90 0.45 7.01 -13.56
N THR A 91 -0.46 6.26 -12.92
CA THR A 91 -1.90 6.55 -12.87
C THR A 91 -2.41 6.88 -11.46
N GLY A 92 -1.53 6.87 -10.46
CA GLY A 92 -1.86 7.24 -9.09
C GLY A 92 -1.78 6.09 -8.10
N ILE A 93 -1.95 6.44 -6.83
CA ILE A 93 -1.89 5.52 -5.69
C ILE A 93 -3.30 5.44 -5.10
N TYR A 94 -3.75 4.22 -4.87
CA TYR A 94 -5.06 3.94 -4.30
C TYR A 94 -4.91 3.14 -3.02
N ALA A 95 -5.72 3.46 -2.01
CA ALA A 95 -5.63 2.84 -0.70
C ALA A 95 -7.00 2.36 -0.22
N ILE A 96 -7.01 1.26 0.52
CA ILE A 96 -8.13 0.86 1.39
C ILE A 96 -7.62 0.76 2.82
N LEU A 97 -8.53 0.65 3.78
CA LEU A 97 -8.18 0.47 5.20
C LEU A 97 -8.27 -1.01 5.58
N GLY A 98 -7.32 -1.45 6.40
CA GLY A 98 -7.34 -2.76 7.05
C GLY A 98 -8.02 -2.72 8.41
N ASN A 99 -8.07 -3.85 9.11
CA ASN A 99 -8.71 -3.91 10.42
C ASN A 99 -7.93 -3.16 11.49
N HIS A 100 -6.60 -3.09 11.40
CA HIS A 100 -5.78 -2.34 12.36
C HIS A 100 -5.95 -0.82 12.20
N ASP A 101 -6.19 -0.36 10.97
CA ASP A 101 -6.49 1.05 10.68
C ASP A 101 -7.85 1.51 11.24
N LEU A 102 -8.68 0.56 11.67
CA LEU A 102 -10.02 0.78 12.23
C LEU A 102 -10.11 0.43 13.73
N TYR A 103 -8.99 0.07 14.36
CA TYR A 103 -8.99 -0.52 15.70
C TYR A 103 -9.63 0.39 16.77
N TYR A 104 -9.31 1.69 16.75
CA TYR A 104 -9.97 2.69 17.58
C TYR A 104 -10.95 3.53 16.76
N HIS A 105 -11.99 4.06 17.43
CA HIS A 105 -13.03 4.87 16.79
C HIS A 105 -12.50 6.11 16.04
N TYR A 106 -11.34 6.63 16.45
CA TYR A 106 -10.66 7.77 15.82
C TYR A 106 -9.59 7.36 14.79
N SER A 107 -9.23 6.06 14.69
CA SER A 107 -8.18 5.58 13.78
C SER A 107 -8.55 5.83 12.33
N LYS A 108 -9.79 5.51 11.94
CA LYS A 108 -10.26 5.65 10.56
C LYS A 108 -10.00 7.04 9.98
N ALA A 109 -10.53 8.08 10.64
CA ALA A 109 -10.41 9.45 10.16
C ALA A 109 -8.93 9.86 10.07
N ARG A 110 -8.14 9.54 11.10
CA ARG A 110 -6.72 9.88 11.15
C ARG A 110 -5.91 9.23 10.02
N VAL A 111 -6.18 7.96 9.72
CA VAL A 111 -5.48 7.24 8.65
C VAL A 111 -5.87 7.78 7.29
N ILE A 112 -7.17 8.00 7.04
CA ILE A 112 -7.66 8.61 5.79
C ILE A 112 -7.04 10.00 5.59
N ASP A 113 -7.11 10.87 6.59
CA ASP A 113 -6.59 12.24 6.51
C ASP A 113 -5.09 12.25 6.21
N ALA A 114 -4.33 11.36 6.85
CA ALA A 114 -2.89 11.27 6.63
C ALA A 114 -2.55 10.81 5.21
N LEU A 115 -3.21 9.76 4.70
CA LEU A 115 -2.98 9.25 3.33
C LEU A 115 -3.40 10.27 2.28
N THR A 116 -4.58 10.87 2.44
CA THR A 116 -5.09 11.88 1.50
C THR A 116 -4.24 13.15 1.50
N SER A 117 -3.62 13.52 2.63
CA SER A 117 -2.72 14.69 2.72
C SER A 117 -1.49 14.61 1.80
N ILE A 118 -1.11 13.40 1.36
CA ILE A 118 -0.01 13.18 0.41
C ILE A 118 -0.51 12.77 -0.99
N GLY A 119 -1.80 12.95 -1.28
CA GLY A 119 -2.39 12.72 -2.60
C GLY A 119 -2.74 11.25 -2.90
N ILE A 120 -2.79 10.38 -1.89
CA ILE A 120 -3.27 9.01 -2.05
C ILE A 120 -4.79 9.00 -2.08
N ASN A 121 -5.37 8.31 -3.07
CA ASN A 121 -6.82 8.17 -3.21
C ASN A 121 -7.29 7.03 -2.30
N VAL A 122 -7.91 7.36 -1.17
CA VAL A 122 -8.48 6.35 -0.28
C VAL A 122 -9.89 6.02 -0.74
N LEU A 123 -10.15 4.74 -1.03
CA LEU A 123 -11.47 4.22 -1.37
C LEU A 123 -12.14 3.71 -0.10
N TRP A 124 -13.35 4.20 0.19
CA TRP A 124 -14.15 3.71 1.31
C TRP A 124 -15.62 3.61 0.90
N ASN A 125 -16.07 2.38 0.61
CA ASN A 125 -17.35 2.12 -0.05
C ASN A 125 -17.46 2.87 -1.40
N GLU A 126 -16.40 2.80 -2.20
CA GLU A 126 -16.22 3.53 -3.44
C GLU A 126 -15.60 2.65 -4.53
N VAL A 127 -15.73 3.11 -5.78
CA VAL A 127 -15.13 2.49 -6.96
C VAL A 127 -14.28 3.50 -7.72
N ALA A 128 -13.11 3.05 -8.17
CA ALA A 128 -12.22 3.81 -9.03
C ALA A 128 -11.80 3.01 -10.27
N TYR A 129 -11.36 3.72 -11.31
CA TYR A 129 -10.99 3.13 -12.61
C TYR A 129 -9.63 3.66 -13.11
N PRO A 130 -8.53 3.51 -12.34
CA PRO A 130 -7.23 4.08 -12.71
C PRO A 130 -6.67 3.54 -14.03
N LEU A 131 -7.05 2.31 -14.36
CA LEU A 131 -6.63 1.60 -15.58
C LEU A 131 -7.79 1.45 -16.58
N GLY A 132 -8.81 2.31 -16.47
CA GLY A 132 -10.02 2.27 -17.28
C GLY A 132 -11.07 1.28 -16.77
N LYS A 133 -12.18 1.16 -17.51
CA LYS A 133 -13.38 0.39 -17.09
C LYS A 133 -13.17 -1.12 -17.02
N GLY A 134 -12.09 -1.64 -17.61
CA GLY A 134 -11.78 -3.08 -17.67
C GLY A 134 -11.25 -3.66 -16.36
N LEU A 135 -10.81 -2.81 -15.42
CA LEU A 135 -10.29 -3.26 -14.12
C LEU A 135 -10.69 -2.25 -13.02
N PRO A 136 -11.91 -2.35 -12.47
CA PRO A 136 -12.37 -1.50 -11.37
C PRO A 136 -11.62 -1.84 -10.07
N PHE A 137 -11.26 -0.81 -9.31
CA PHE A 137 -10.80 -0.94 -7.93
C PHE A 137 -11.96 -0.61 -7.00
N VAL A 138 -12.22 -1.49 -6.05
CA VAL A 138 -13.34 -1.37 -5.10
C VAL A 138 -12.77 -1.45 -3.69
N GLY A 139 -13.19 -0.53 -2.84
CA GLY A 139 -12.81 -0.43 -1.42
C GLY A 139 -13.95 0.14 -0.59
#